data_AF-A0A8S3HSE7-F1
#
_entry.id   AF-A0A8S3HSE7-F1
#
_cell.length_a   1.000
_cell.length_b   1.000
_cell.length_c   1.000
_cell.angle_alpha   90.00
_cell.angle_beta   90.00
_cell.angle_gamma   90.00
#
_symmetry.space_group_name_H-M   'P 1'
#
loop_
_entity.id
_entity.type
_entity.pdbx_description
1 polymer ?
#
loop_
_entity_poly.entity_id
_entity_poly.type
_entity_poly.pdbx_seq_one_letter_code
_entity_poly.pdbx_strand_id
1 'polypeptide(L)'
;IFDGPSLSVNLGSITFGQGKDLVIPMTMEQFQRMSIHLDYESPYGQKKKQCKSIKKLDGDIKIFNDQKHRLLLVHVIRNGFELLRAPGAKFTDIQGSVLNDIADLEQAIKNHSSNNNYLTDLLTDLTGQIMTAFSRQDWFNKWGVHYLPSITRAHLLQVCNNFKDPGVQHYGQGQLFNSVRDEMDSIFCGLPAPKRPQSGATINMSVFNNSDNPCFHGSCTVKLFDGSIKLVKDIRRGDRLYPHGGTVNYVLKTICNNRQAQMVLVCIF
;
A
#
# COMPACT_ATOMS: atom_id res chain seq x y z
N ILE A 1 8.88 -26.94 1.26
CA ILE A 1 9.78 -27.27 2.40
C ILE A 1 11.18 -26.92 1.92
N PHE A 2 12.00 -26.29 2.75
CA PHE A 2 13.36 -25.97 2.36
C PHE A 2 14.25 -27.20 2.61
N ASP A 3 14.96 -27.65 1.57
CA ASP A 3 15.76 -28.89 1.60
C ASP A 3 17.26 -28.63 1.76
N GLY A 4 17.68 -27.37 1.94
CA GLY A 4 19.08 -26.99 2.11
C GLY A 4 19.53 -26.93 3.58
N PRO A 5 20.85 -26.75 3.81
CA PRO A 5 21.41 -26.65 5.15
C PRO A 5 21.14 -25.30 5.85
N SER A 6 20.83 -24.24 5.08
CA SER A 6 20.58 -22.89 5.61
C SER A 6 19.65 -22.06 4.71
N LEU A 7 18.64 -21.41 5.28
CA LEU A 7 17.76 -20.47 4.57
C LEU A 7 18.20 -19.02 4.87
N SER A 8 18.55 -18.26 3.83
CA SER A 8 18.85 -16.82 3.95
C SER A 8 17.68 -15.99 3.42
N VAL A 9 17.16 -15.08 4.24
CA VAL A 9 16.03 -14.20 3.88
C VAL A 9 16.43 -12.74 4.07
N ASN A 10 16.25 -11.92 3.04
CA ASN A 10 16.44 -10.48 3.15
C ASN A 10 15.17 -9.84 3.72
N LEU A 11 15.25 -9.28 4.93
CA LEU A 11 14.12 -8.65 5.64
C LEU A 11 13.85 -7.20 5.20
N GLY A 12 14.76 -6.63 4.40
CA GLY A 12 14.81 -5.20 4.11
C GLY A 12 15.14 -4.38 5.36
N SER A 13 14.96 -3.06 5.24
CA SER A 13 15.19 -2.13 6.34
C SER A 13 14.00 -2.10 7.32
N ILE A 14 14.30 -1.77 8.58
CA ILE A 14 13.35 -1.29 9.57
C ILE A 14 13.49 0.23 9.58
N THR A 15 12.43 0.95 9.20
CA THR A 15 12.50 2.40 8.91
C THR A 15 11.69 3.20 9.92
N PHE A 16 10.54 2.67 10.34
CA PHE A 16 9.60 3.35 11.23
C PHE A 16 9.33 2.52 12.50
N GLY A 17 10.24 1.61 12.85
CA GLY A 17 10.08 0.71 14.00
C GLY A 17 9.09 -0.43 13.75
N GLN A 18 8.73 -0.71 12.50
CA GLN A 18 7.83 -1.81 12.16
C GLN A 18 8.42 -3.19 12.50
N GLY A 19 7.55 -4.15 12.82
CA GLY A 19 7.91 -5.56 12.94
C GLY A 19 8.25 -6.21 11.60
N LYS A 20 8.82 -7.42 11.68
CA LYS A 20 9.08 -8.29 10.52
C LYS A 20 8.70 -9.72 10.89
N ASP A 21 7.69 -10.24 10.22
CA ASP A 21 7.16 -11.57 10.44
C ASP A 21 7.52 -12.48 9.26
N LEU A 22 8.01 -13.68 9.59
CA LEU A 22 8.41 -14.71 8.64
C LEU A 22 7.57 -15.96 8.87
N VAL A 23 7.14 -16.58 7.78
CA VAL A 23 6.53 -17.91 7.78
C VAL A 23 7.46 -18.84 7.03
N ILE A 24 8.02 -19.83 7.73
CA ILE A 24 9.02 -20.75 7.18
C ILE A 24 8.45 -22.18 7.22
N PRO A 25 8.24 -22.83 6.06
CA PRO A 25 7.82 -24.22 6.04
C PRO A 25 8.98 -25.14 6.44
N MET A 26 8.83 -25.86 7.54
CA MET A 26 9.85 -26.76 8.07
C MET A 26 9.25 -28.00 8.74
N THR A 27 10.04 -29.07 8.86
CA THR A 27 9.71 -30.26 9.65
C THR A 27 10.05 -30.05 11.13
N MET A 28 9.52 -30.90 12.01
CA MET A 28 9.84 -30.83 13.44
C MET A 28 11.32 -31.13 13.72
N GLU A 29 11.94 -32.01 12.94
CA GLU A 29 13.38 -32.30 13.03
C GLU A 29 14.22 -31.07 12.66
N GLN A 30 13.83 -30.34 11.60
CA GLN A 30 14.47 -29.08 11.22
C GLN A 30 14.31 -28.03 12.32
N PHE A 31 13.11 -27.90 12.91
CA PHE A 31 12.87 -26.97 14.01
C PHE A 31 13.78 -27.25 15.22
N GLN A 32 13.92 -28.51 15.63
CA GLN A 32 14.75 -28.88 16.79
C GLN A 32 16.24 -28.58 16.59
N ARG A 33 16.71 -28.52 15.35
CA ARG A 33 18.11 -28.23 14.99
C ARG A 33 18.33 -26.80 14.52
N MET A 34 17.29 -25.98 14.46
CA MET A 34 17.35 -24.63 13.91
C MET A 34 18.18 -23.70 14.80
N SER A 35 19.01 -22.87 14.15
CA SER A 35 19.56 -21.65 14.74
C SER A 35 19.22 -20.47 13.84
N ILE A 36 18.83 -19.34 14.44
CA ILE A 36 18.47 -18.12 13.71
C ILE A 36 19.63 -17.15 13.85
N HIS A 37 20.10 -16.62 12.73
CA HIS A 37 21.14 -15.60 12.68
C HIS A 37 20.56 -14.33 12.05
N LEU A 38 20.76 -13.20 12.71
CA LEU A 38 20.34 -11.89 12.23
C LEU A 38 21.58 -11.01 12.05
N ASP A 39 21.88 -10.72 10.80
CA ASP A 39 22.94 -9.81 10.39
C ASP A 39 22.30 -8.50 9.91
N TYR A 40 22.70 -7.37 10.48
CA TYR A 40 22.14 -6.06 10.12
C TYR A 40 23.14 -4.92 10.29
N GLU A 41 22.88 -3.81 9.62
CA GLU A 41 23.60 -2.55 9.79
C GLU A 41 22.76 -1.60 10.64
N SER A 42 23.33 -1.09 11.73
CA SER A 42 22.67 -0.09 12.57
C SER A 42 22.51 1.24 11.81
N PRO A 43 21.64 2.16 12.27
CA PRO A 43 21.51 3.49 11.68
C PRO A 43 22.84 4.29 11.58
N TYR A 44 23.84 3.94 12.40
CA TYR A 44 25.16 4.58 12.42
C TYR A 44 26.23 3.83 11.60
N GLY A 45 25.82 2.96 10.67
CA GLY A 45 26.72 2.23 9.77
C GLY A 45 27.47 1.05 10.40
N GLN A 46 27.21 0.73 11.67
CA GLN A 46 27.86 -0.40 12.34
C GLN A 46 27.20 -1.73 11.95
N LYS A 47 28.00 -2.69 11.47
CA LYS A 47 27.56 -4.07 11.26
C LYS A 47 27.38 -4.79 12.60
N LYS A 48 26.23 -5.42 12.77
CA LYS A 48 25.85 -6.20 13.96
C LYS A 48 25.45 -7.61 13.53
N LYS A 49 25.72 -8.58 14.42
CA LYS A 49 25.30 -9.97 14.27
C LYS A 49 24.66 -10.43 15.57
N GLN A 50 23.54 -11.14 15.47
CA GLN A 50 22.87 -11.76 16.60
C GLN A 50 22.52 -13.20 16.26
N CYS A 51 22.62 -14.09 17.24
CA CYS A 51 22.22 -15.48 17.10
C CYS A 51 21.22 -15.83 18.21
N LYS A 52 20.13 -16.50 17.86
CA LYS A 52 19.16 -17.06 18.81
C LYS A 52 18.81 -18.49 18.45
N SER A 53 18.67 -19.33 19.46
CA SER A 53 18.08 -20.66 19.37
C SER A 53 16.69 -20.64 19.99
N ILE A 54 15.69 -21.15 19.28
CA ILE A 54 14.32 -21.26 19.79
C ILE A 54 14.18 -22.67 20.39
N LYS A 55 13.93 -22.73 21.71
CA LYS A 55 13.85 -24.00 22.45
C LYS A 55 12.43 -24.48 22.72
N LYS A 56 11.44 -23.61 22.54
CA LYS A 56 10.02 -23.90 22.79
C LYS A 56 9.20 -23.40 21.62
N LEU A 57 8.26 -24.22 21.17
CA LEU A 57 7.20 -23.78 20.28
C LEU A 57 6.16 -23.03 21.13
N ASP A 58 6.10 -21.72 20.96
CA ASP A 58 5.01 -20.89 21.47
C ASP A 58 4.34 -20.28 20.26
N GLY A 59 3.12 -20.72 19.97
CA GLY A 59 2.49 -20.49 18.68
C GLY A 59 1.04 -20.12 18.85
N ASP A 60 0.68 -18.92 18.39
CA ASP A 60 -0.70 -18.53 18.20
C ASP A 60 -1.11 -18.84 16.75
N ILE A 61 -2.06 -19.76 16.60
CA ILE A 61 -2.59 -20.14 15.28
C ILE A 61 -3.20 -18.94 14.55
N LYS A 62 -3.72 -17.94 15.27
CA LYS A 62 -4.24 -16.71 14.68
C LYS A 62 -3.11 -15.91 14.03
N ILE A 63 -2.01 -15.68 14.76
CA ILE A 63 -0.83 -14.99 14.23
C ILE A 63 -0.28 -15.74 13.00
N PHE A 64 -0.19 -17.07 13.07
CA PHE A 64 0.22 -17.86 11.90
C PHE A 64 -0.70 -17.63 10.70
N ASN A 65 -2.02 -17.68 10.91
CA ASN A 65 -2.99 -17.45 9.85
C ASN A 65 -2.88 -16.03 9.28
N ASP A 66 -2.71 -15.00 10.12
CA ASP A 66 -2.51 -13.61 9.69
C ASP A 66 -1.35 -13.51 8.70
N GLN A 67 -0.20 -14.06 9.08
CA GLN A 67 1.01 -13.98 8.27
C GLN A 67 0.93 -14.88 7.03
N LYS A 68 0.29 -16.05 7.13
CA LYS A 68 0.04 -16.94 6.00
C LYS A 68 -0.79 -16.25 4.92
N HIS A 69 -1.94 -15.68 5.28
CA HIS A 69 -2.82 -15.03 4.31
C HIS A 69 -2.21 -13.75 3.73
N ARG A 70 -1.47 -12.96 4.53
CA ARG A 70 -0.67 -11.83 4.03
C ARG A 70 0.30 -12.27 2.92
N LEU A 71 1.05 -13.34 3.16
CA LEU A 71 2.05 -13.82 2.20
C LEU A 71 1.39 -14.44 0.96
N LEU A 72 0.23 -15.08 1.11
CA LEU A 72 -0.56 -15.56 -0.03
C LEU A 72 -1.11 -14.39 -0.86
N LEU A 73 -1.57 -13.30 -0.24
CA LEU A 73 -1.96 -12.08 -0.95
C LEU A 73 -0.80 -11.51 -1.76
N VAL A 74 0.39 -11.39 -1.14
CA VAL A 74 1.61 -10.97 -1.83
C VAL A 74 1.93 -11.90 -3.01
N HIS A 75 1.79 -13.22 -2.81
CA HIS A 75 2.07 -14.21 -3.85
C HIS A 75 1.11 -14.07 -5.05
N VAL A 76 -0.20 -14.02 -4.81
CA VAL A 76 -1.23 -13.89 -5.86
C VAL A 76 -1.01 -12.61 -6.67
N ILE A 77 -0.78 -11.47 -6.00
CA ILE A 77 -0.53 -10.19 -6.69
C ILE A 77 0.74 -10.28 -7.54
N ARG A 78 1.85 -10.77 -6.97
CA ARG A 78 3.12 -10.85 -7.70
C ARG A 78 3.03 -11.78 -8.89
N ASN A 79 2.46 -12.97 -8.71
CA ASN A 79 2.31 -13.95 -9.78
C ASN A 79 1.46 -13.37 -10.92
N GLY A 80 0.27 -12.82 -10.60
CA GLY A 80 -0.59 -12.21 -11.61
C GLY A 80 0.07 -11.03 -12.32
N PHE A 81 0.81 -10.19 -11.59
CA PHE A 81 1.55 -9.07 -12.17
C PHE A 81 2.68 -9.53 -13.09
N GLU A 82 3.48 -10.51 -12.65
CA GLU A 82 4.61 -11.06 -13.42
C GLU A 82 4.11 -11.76 -14.69
N LEU A 83 3.03 -12.54 -14.62
CA LEU A 83 2.37 -13.15 -15.78
C LEU A 83 1.90 -12.09 -16.79
N LEU A 84 1.20 -11.05 -16.34
CA LEU A 84 0.71 -9.97 -17.22
C LEU A 84 1.84 -9.12 -17.82
N ARG A 85 3.02 -9.11 -17.20
CA ARG A 85 4.20 -8.38 -17.67
C ARG A 85 5.16 -9.24 -18.48
N ALA A 86 4.91 -10.54 -18.60
CA ALA A 86 5.74 -11.43 -19.39
C ALA A 86 5.70 -11.03 -20.88
N PRO A 87 6.83 -11.14 -21.60
CA PRO A 87 6.86 -10.85 -23.03
C PRO A 87 5.83 -11.68 -23.81
N GLY A 88 5.02 -11.02 -24.64
CA GLY A 88 3.98 -11.68 -25.45
C GLY A 88 2.71 -12.06 -24.68
N ALA A 89 2.62 -11.77 -23.39
CA ALA A 89 1.43 -12.01 -22.59
C ALA A 89 0.21 -11.21 -23.10
N LYS A 90 -0.93 -11.88 -23.24
CA LYS A 90 -2.22 -11.22 -23.49
C LYS A 90 -3.02 -11.18 -22.20
N PHE A 91 -3.60 -10.02 -21.90
CA PHE A 91 -4.38 -9.82 -20.68
C PHE A 91 -5.55 -10.81 -20.57
N THR A 92 -6.25 -11.06 -21.68
CA THR A 92 -7.39 -11.98 -21.76
C THR A 92 -7.05 -13.42 -21.38
N ASP A 93 -5.83 -13.85 -21.64
CA ASP A 93 -5.41 -15.24 -21.45
C ASP A 93 -5.05 -15.51 -19.99
N ILE A 94 -4.68 -14.47 -19.24
CA ILE A 94 -4.19 -14.55 -17.86
C ILE A 94 -5.26 -14.12 -16.85
N GLN A 95 -6.09 -13.16 -17.23
CA GLN A 95 -7.08 -12.53 -16.35
C GLN A 95 -7.92 -13.56 -15.60
N GLY A 96 -8.49 -14.55 -16.30
CA GLY A 96 -9.36 -15.55 -15.69
C GLY A 96 -8.66 -16.35 -14.58
N SER A 97 -7.41 -16.77 -14.82
CA SER A 97 -6.62 -17.50 -13.82
C SER A 97 -6.34 -16.64 -12.59
N VAL A 98 -5.93 -15.39 -12.76
CA VAL A 98 -5.60 -14.51 -11.64
C VAL A 98 -6.85 -14.17 -10.82
N LEU A 99 -8.00 -13.97 -11.46
CA LEU A 99 -9.26 -13.72 -10.75
C LEU A 99 -9.73 -14.96 -9.98
N ASN A 100 -9.49 -16.17 -10.49
CA ASN A 100 -9.74 -17.40 -9.74
C ASN A 100 -8.83 -17.53 -8.52
N ASP A 101 -7.52 -17.27 -8.68
CA ASP A 101 -6.57 -17.27 -7.55
C ASP A 101 -6.97 -16.27 -6.45
N ILE A 102 -7.49 -15.10 -6.85
CA ILE A 102 -8.03 -14.08 -5.93
C ILE A 102 -9.28 -14.59 -5.22
N ALA A 103 -10.21 -15.24 -5.93
CA ALA A 103 -11.43 -15.78 -5.35
C ALA A 103 -11.13 -16.92 -4.35
N ASP A 104 -10.18 -17.79 -4.67
CA ASP A 104 -9.72 -18.85 -3.78
C ASP A 104 -9.10 -18.27 -2.50
N LEU A 105 -8.27 -17.23 -2.63
CA LEU A 105 -7.69 -16.53 -1.49
C LEU A 105 -8.75 -15.80 -0.65
N GLU A 106 -9.72 -15.15 -1.29
CA GLU A 106 -10.86 -14.52 -0.61
C GLU A 106 -11.59 -15.53 0.28
N GLN A 107 -11.90 -16.72 -0.25
CA GLN A 107 -12.55 -17.78 0.52
C GLN A 107 -11.66 -18.29 1.66
N ALA A 108 -10.35 -18.44 1.43
CA ALA A 108 -9.40 -18.86 2.46
C ALA A 108 -9.31 -17.85 3.62
N ILE A 109 -9.30 -16.55 3.31
CA ILE A 109 -9.30 -15.48 4.32
C ILE A 109 -10.62 -15.47 5.10
N LYS A 110 -11.76 -15.58 4.42
CA LYS A 110 -13.09 -15.62 5.06
C LYS A 110 -13.17 -16.68 6.16
N ASN A 111 -12.58 -17.85 5.93
CA ASN A 111 -12.55 -18.96 6.89
C ASN A 111 -11.81 -18.62 8.21
N HIS A 112 -10.95 -17.58 8.22
CA HIS A 112 -10.14 -17.18 9.38
C HIS A 112 -10.41 -15.74 9.86
N SER A 113 -11.18 -14.96 9.12
CA SER A 113 -11.41 -13.53 9.38
C SER A 113 -12.39 -13.22 10.52
N SER A 114 -13.14 -14.21 11.01
CA SER A 114 -14.12 -13.99 12.08
C SER A 114 -13.44 -13.47 13.36
N ASN A 115 -13.86 -12.29 13.83
CA ASN A 115 -13.24 -11.57 14.95
C ASN A 115 -11.75 -11.25 14.77
N ASN A 116 -11.30 -11.07 13.52
CA ASN A 116 -9.93 -10.70 13.19
C ASN A 116 -9.90 -9.49 12.25
N ASN A 117 -9.79 -8.31 12.84
CA ASN A 117 -9.80 -7.04 12.09
C ASN A 117 -8.70 -6.99 11.02
N TYR A 118 -7.51 -7.54 11.30
CA TYR A 118 -6.42 -7.54 10.32
C TYR A 118 -6.80 -8.33 9.06
N LEU A 119 -7.36 -9.53 9.22
CA LEU A 119 -7.81 -10.33 8.08
C LEU A 119 -9.04 -9.75 7.39
N THR A 120 -9.95 -9.09 8.12
CA THR A 120 -11.08 -8.34 7.52
C THR A 120 -10.58 -7.19 6.65
N ASP A 121 -9.59 -6.44 7.11
CA ASP A 121 -9.00 -5.33 6.38
C ASP A 121 -8.18 -5.81 5.17
N LEU A 122 -7.42 -6.90 5.34
CA LEU A 122 -6.71 -7.56 4.24
C LEU A 122 -7.67 -8.05 3.14
N LEU A 123 -8.83 -8.56 3.54
CA LEU A 123 -9.89 -8.98 2.61
C LEU A 123 -10.47 -7.80 1.84
N THR A 124 -10.61 -6.64 2.51
CA THR A 124 -11.09 -5.40 1.90
C THR A 124 -10.11 -4.89 0.84
N ASP A 125 -8.79 -4.94 1.12
CA ASP A 125 -7.76 -4.61 0.12
C ASP A 125 -7.82 -5.55 -1.09
N LEU A 126 -7.91 -6.87 -0.83
CA LEU A 126 -7.94 -7.93 -1.84
C LEU A 126 -9.13 -7.78 -2.80
N THR A 127 -10.33 -7.66 -2.24
CA THR A 127 -11.60 -7.57 -3.00
C THR A 127 -11.86 -6.15 -3.54
N GLY A 128 -11.14 -5.15 -3.04
CA GLY A 128 -11.18 -3.78 -3.51
C GLY A 128 -10.28 -3.52 -4.71
N GLN A 129 -9.29 -2.64 -4.54
CA GLN A 129 -8.47 -2.15 -5.65
C GLN A 129 -7.53 -3.21 -6.23
N ILE A 130 -7.18 -4.27 -5.47
CA ILE A 130 -6.36 -5.37 -5.98
C ILE A 130 -7.12 -6.14 -7.06
N MET A 131 -8.29 -6.69 -6.75
CA MET A 131 -9.13 -7.39 -7.73
C MET A 131 -9.51 -6.48 -8.90
N THR A 132 -9.83 -5.21 -8.61
CA THR A 132 -10.16 -4.20 -9.63
C THR A 132 -9.00 -3.98 -10.61
N ALA A 133 -7.74 -3.99 -10.15
CA ALA A 133 -6.60 -3.84 -11.05
C ALA A 133 -6.48 -4.98 -12.06
N PHE A 134 -6.86 -6.20 -11.68
CA PHE A 134 -6.81 -7.40 -12.54
C PHE A 134 -8.09 -7.62 -13.35
N SER A 135 -9.18 -6.90 -13.09
CA SER A 135 -10.46 -7.12 -13.78
C SER A 135 -10.57 -6.45 -15.14
N ARG A 136 -9.69 -5.49 -15.46
CA ARG A 136 -9.69 -4.81 -16.76
C ARG A 136 -8.30 -4.36 -17.19
N GLN A 137 -7.99 -4.59 -18.47
CA GLN A 137 -6.68 -4.25 -19.04
C GLN A 137 -6.36 -2.75 -18.98
N ASP A 138 -7.35 -1.89 -19.24
CA ASP A 138 -7.16 -0.44 -19.19
C ASP A 138 -6.88 0.06 -17.78
N TRP A 139 -7.50 -0.56 -16.76
CA TRP A 139 -7.24 -0.25 -15.35
C TRP A 139 -5.88 -0.73 -14.89
N PHE A 140 -5.51 -1.96 -15.26
CA PHE A 140 -4.16 -2.48 -15.03
C PHE A 140 -3.11 -1.52 -15.61
N ASN A 141 -3.19 -1.23 -16.91
CA ASN A 141 -2.20 -0.40 -17.60
C ASN A 141 -2.15 1.05 -17.08
N LYS A 142 -3.30 1.61 -16.67
CA LYS A 142 -3.38 3.01 -16.27
C LYS A 142 -2.86 3.26 -14.85
N TRP A 143 -3.17 2.37 -13.91
CA TRP A 143 -2.82 2.58 -12.50
C TRP A 143 -2.44 1.29 -11.76
N GLY A 144 -2.99 0.14 -12.16
CA GLY A 144 -2.67 -1.16 -11.55
C GLY A 144 -1.17 -1.50 -11.62
N VAL A 145 -0.51 -1.13 -12.71
CA VAL A 145 0.94 -1.32 -12.91
C VAL A 145 1.81 -0.62 -11.85
N HIS A 146 1.27 0.39 -11.16
CA HIS A 146 1.95 1.14 -10.10
C HIS A 146 1.43 0.76 -8.71
N TYR A 147 0.11 0.60 -8.59
CA TYR A 147 -0.55 0.26 -7.34
C TYR A 147 -0.16 -1.12 -6.83
N LEU A 148 -0.22 -2.16 -7.69
CA LEU A 148 0.01 -3.54 -7.29
C LEU A 148 1.43 -3.77 -6.73
N PRO A 149 2.52 -3.24 -7.33
CA PRO A 149 3.84 -3.29 -6.71
C PRO A 149 3.92 -2.51 -5.39
N SER A 150 3.23 -1.38 -5.28
CA SER A 150 3.23 -0.54 -4.07
C SER A 150 2.62 -1.29 -2.87
N ILE A 151 1.40 -1.83 -3.01
CA ILE A 151 0.72 -2.57 -1.94
C ILE A 151 1.45 -3.87 -1.59
N THR A 152 1.98 -4.57 -2.60
CA THR A 152 2.80 -5.78 -2.39
C THR A 152 4.06 -5.45 -1.58
N ARG A 153 4.77 -4.38 -1.95
CA ARG A 153 5.97 -3.95 -1.26
C ARG A 153 5.66 -3.54 0.17
N ALA A 154 4.54 -2.88 0.41
CA ALA A 154 4.07 -2.48 1.73
C ALA A 154 3.83 -3.69 2.64
N HIS A 155 3.13 -4.73 2.17
CA HIS A 155 2.95 -5.97 2.93
C HIS A 155 4.25 -6.75 3.14
N LEU A 156 5.15 -6.80 2.15
CA LEU A 156 6.46 -7.46 2.28
C LEU A 156 7.36 -6.77 3.31
N LEU A 157 7.36 -5.42 3.31
CA LEU A 157 8.12 -4.65 4.28
C LEU A 157 7.41 -4.45 5.60
N GLN A 158 6.12 -4.79 5.66
CA GLN A 158 5.21 -4.47 6.75
C GLN A 158 5.30 -3.00 7.11
N VAL A 159 5.02 -2.12 6.15
CA VAL A 159 5.00 -0.66 6.36
C VAL A 159 3.63 -0.11 5.98
N CYS A 160 3.12 0.82 6.78
CA CYS A 160 1.96 1.62 6.43
C CYS A 160 2.41 2.69 5.44
N ASN A 161 2.23 2.43 4.14
CA ASN A 161 2.63 3.35 3.07
C ASN A 161 1.54 4.35 2.69
N ASN A 162 0.29 4.08 3.06
CA ASN A 162 -0.84 4.95 2.77
C ASN A 162 -1.97 4.73 3.81
N PHE A 163 -2.90 5.67 3.86
CA PHE A 163 -4.03 5.69 4.80
C PHE A 163 -5.36 5.29 4.13
N LYS A 164 -5.32 4.79 2.90
CA LYS A 164 -6.49 4.39 2.12
C LYS A 164 -6.75 2.89 2.22
N ASP A 165 -5.71 2.09 2.10
CA ASP A 165 -5.79 0.62 2.13
C ASP A 165 -5.74 0.17 3.60
N PRO A 166 -6.83 -0.36 4.19
CA PRO A 166 -6.87 -0.69 5.61
C PRO A 166 -5.88 -1.79 6.02
N GLY A 167 -5.56 -2.76 5.16
CA GLY A 167 -4.68 -3.87 5.53
C GLY A 167 -3.24 -3.45 5.85
N VAL A 168 -2.71 -2.38 5.24
CA VAL A 168 -1.37 -1.86 5.56
C VAL A 168 -1.33 -0.94 6.77
N GLN A 169 -2.48 -0.43 7.23
CA GLN A 169 -2.55 0.48 8.38
C GLN A 169 -2.19 -0.21 9.69
N HIS A 170 -2.26 -1.54 9.72
CA HIS A 170 -1.82 -2.36 10.86
C HIS A 170 -0.32 -2.26 11.16
N TYR A 171 0.50 -1.81 10.21
CA TYR A 171 1.96 -1.75 10.37
C TYR A 171 2.50 -0.44 10.95
N GLY A 172 1.63 0.56 11.16
CA GLY A 172 1.99 1.91 11.61
C GLY A 172 1.75 2.16 13.11
N GLN A 173 1.71 1.13 13.95
CA GLN A 173 1.30 1.29 15.35
C GLN A 173 2.44 1.74 16.30
N GLY A 174 3.68 1.80 15.81
CA GLY A 174 4.85 2.17 16.62
C GLY A 174 4.95 3.67 16.93
N GLN A 175 5.55 4.01 18.08
CA GLN A 175 5.76 5.39 18.51
C GLN A 175 6.51 6.23 17.46
N LEU A 176 7.58 5.67 16.86
CA LEU A 176 8.34 6.37 15.82
C LEU A 176 7.45 6.70 14.62
N PHE A 177 6.76 5.71 14.04
CA PHE A 177 5.83 5.95 12.93
C PHE A 177 4.79 7.01 13.27
N ASN A 178 4.12 6.89 14.42
CA ASN A 178 3.09 7.85 14.84
C ASN A 178 3.67 9.26 14.98
N SER A 179 4.85 9.41 15.61
CA SER A 179 5.50 10.73 15.74
C SER A 179 5.82 11.36 14.38
N VAL A 180 6.38 10.59 13.44
CA VAL A 180 6.67 11.05 12.09
C VAL A 180 5.39 11.46 11.36
N ARG A 181 4.36 10.61 11.42
CA ARG A 181 3.07 10.85 10.77
C ARG A 181 2.40 12.09 11.34
N ASP A 182 2.32 12.20 12.66
CA ASP A 182 1.63 13.28 13.35
C ASP A 182 2.35 14.62 13.16
N GLU A 183 3.68 14.62 13.10
CA GLU A 183 4.46 15.79 12.73
C GLU A 183 4.17 16.21 11.27
N MET A 184 4.19 15.26 10.33
CA MET A 184 3.86 15.52 8.93
C MET A 184 2.42 16.03 8.75
N ASP A 185 1.45 15.43 9.46
CA ASP A 185 0.05 15.86 9.45
C ASP A 185 -0.10 17.26 10.05
N SER A 186 0.56 17.55 11.18
CA SER A 186 0.56 18.87 11.80
C SER A 186 1.12 19.94 10.86
N ILE A 187 2.25 19.65 10.19
CA ILE A 187 2.85 20.54 9.20
C ILE A 187 1.85 20.79 8.06
N PHE A 188 1.25 19.74 7.49
CA PHE A 188 0.31 19.85 6.38
C PHE A 188 -0.97 20.62 6.76
N CYS A 189 -1.59 20.26 7.88
CA CYS A 189 -2.79 20.91 8.42
C CYS A 189 -2.54 22.36 8.85
N GLY A 190 -1.30 22.68 9.23
CA GLY A 190 -0.83 24.03 9.56
C GLY A 190 -0.54 24.91 8.33
N LEU A 191 -0.47 24.34 7.11
CA LEU A 191 -0.29 25.13 5.90
C LEU A 191 -1.47 26.10 5.71
N PRO A 192 -1.24 27.31 5.15
CA PRO A 192 -2.32 28.24 4.88
C PRO A 192 -3.30 27.61 3.91
N ALA A 193 -4.56 27.50 4.34
CA ALA A 193 -5.60 26.98 3.48
C ALA A 193 -5.74 27.86 2.23
N PRO A 194 -6.15 27.28 1.10
CA PRO A 194 -6.22 28.03 -0.12
C PRO A 194 -7.23 29.16 -0.07
N LYS A 195 -6.85 30.30 -0.65
CA LYS A 195 -7.72 31.47 -0.74
C LYS A 195 -8.94 31.14 -1.60
N ARG A 196 -10.11 31.16 -0.98
CA ARG A 196 -11.40 31.07 -1.67
C ARG A 196 -11.76 32.43 -2.27
N PRO A 197 -12.30 32.48 -3.49
CA PRO A 197 -12.72 33.74 -4.10
C PRO A 197 -14.04 34.31 -3.52
N GLN A 198 -14.71 33.63 -2.59
CA GLN A 198 -15.96 34.10 -1.95
C GLN A 198 -15.96 33.85 -0.44
N SER A 199 -16.78 34.64 0.27
CA SER A 199 -17.07 34.59 1.71
C SER A 199 -17.79 33.29 2.12
N GLY A 200 -17.07 32.18 2.02
CA GLY A 200 -17.47 30.90 2.60
C GLY A 200 -16.80 30.69 3.95
N ALA A 201 -17.26 29.70 4.70
CA ALA A 201 -16.59 29.26 5.92
C ALA A 201 -15.09 29.02 5.66
N THR A 202 -14.27 29.47 6.60
CA THR A 202 -12.84 29.20 6.62
C THR A 202 -12.61 27.70 6.53
N ILE A 203 -11.87 27.25 5.52
CA ILE A 203 -11.40 25.87 5.46
C ILE A 203 -10.03 25.77 6.08
N ASN A 204 -9.76 24.63 6.70
CA ASN A 204 -8.43 24.21 7.11
C ASN A 204 -7.88 23.22 6.05
N MET A 205 -6.56 23.13 5.94
CA MET A 205 -5.90 22.16 5.05
C MET A 205 -6.26 20.70 5.37
N SER A 206 -6.66 20.39 6.62
CA SER A 206 -7.12 19.06 7.04
C SER A 206 -8.27 18.50 6.21
N VAL A 207 -9.11 19.35 5.61
CA VAL A 207 -10.22 18.92 4.72
C VAL A 207 -9.70 18.18 3.48
N PHE A 208 -8.47 18.47 3.05
CA PHE A 208 -7.83 17.80 1.91
C PHE A 208 -7.07 16.53 2.30
N ASN A 209 -6.83 16.29 3.60
CA ASN A 209 -6.26 15.04 4.08
C ASN A 209 -7.36 13.99 4.30
N ASN A 210 -7.96 13.51 3.21
CA ASN A 210 -9.11 12.60 3.25
C ASN A 210 -8.95 11.47 2.22
N SER A 211 -9.09 10.22 2.68
CA SER A 211 -8.87 9.01 1.87
C SER A 211 -9.91 8.87 0.75
N ASP A 212 -11.08 9.44 0.97
CA ASP A 212 -12.21 9.41 0.03
C ASP A 212 -12.13 10.52 -1.01
N ASN A 213 -11.22 11.49 -0.84
CA ASN A 213 -11.02 12.63 -1.75
C ASN A 213 -9.57 12.68 -2.28
N PRO A 214 -9.15 11.70 -3.10
CA PRO A 214 -7.77 11.62 -3.56
C PRO A 214 -7.40 12.80 -4.45
N CYS A 215 -6.14 13.22 -4.35
CA CYS A 215 -5.57 14.22 -5.24
C CYS A 215 -5.18 13.59 -6.59
N PHE A 216 -5.39 14.33 -7.68
CA PHE A 216 -4.97 13.93 -9.02
C PHE A 216 -3.81 14.81 -9.49
N HIS A 217 -2.81 14.21 -10.11
CA HIS A 217 -1.75 14.98 -10.75
C HIS A 217 -2.31 15.78 -11.94
N GLY A 218 -1.77 16.98 -12.18
CA GLY A 218 -2.27 17.88 -13.23
C GLY A 218 -2.21 17.30 -14.66
N SER A 219 -1.40 16.28 -14.91
CA SER A 219 -1.30 15.58 -16.20
C SER A 219 -2.32 14.46 -16.38
N CYS A 220 -3.13 14.13 -15.36
CA CYS A 220 -4.21 13.17 -15.51
C CYS A 220 -5.28 13.71 -16.46
N THR A 221 -5.98 12.83 -17.18
CA THR A 221 -7.09 13.19 -18.04
C THR A 221 -8.43 13.06 -17.33
N VAL A 222 -9.37 13.92 -17.67
CA VAL A 222 -10.76 13.90 -17.21
C VAL A 222 -11.69 14.07 -18.39
N LYS A 223 -12.73 13.24 -18.45
CA LYS A 223 -13.76 13.30 -19.49
C LYS A 223 -14.86 14.27 -19.07
N LEU A 224 -15.20 15.19 -19.96
CA LEU A 224 -16.30 16.13 -19.79
C LEU A 224 -17.62 15.51 -20.28
N PHE A 225 -18.74 16.11 -19.87
CA PHE A 225 -20.09 15.64 -20.17
C PHE A 225 -20.40 15.67 -21.68
N ASP A 226 -19.79 16.59 -22.43
CA ASP A 226 -19.87 16.68 -23.89
C ASP A 226 -19.04 15.60 -24.63
N GLY A 227 -18.33 14.75 -23.89
CA GLY A 227 -17.49 13.69 -24.42
C GLY A 227 -16.04 14.09 -24.66
N SER A 228 -15.71 15.39 -24.58
CA SER A 228 -14.34 15.88 -24.72
C SER A 228 -13.45 15.47 -23.53
N ILE A 229 -12.13 15.53 -23.70
CA ILE A 229 -11.14 15.19 -22.67
C ILE A 229 -10.27 16.42 -22.40
N LYS A 230 -10.10 16.75 -21.12
CA LYS A 230 -9.15 17.76 -20.63
C LYS A 230 -8.10 17.13 -19.71
N LEU A 231 -6.97 17.80 -19.53
CA LEU A 231 -6.08 17.50 -18.41
C LEU A 231 -6.63 18.11 -17.13
N VAL A 232 -6.38 17.50 -15.98
CA VAL A 232 -6.82 17.99 -14.65
C VAL A 232 -6.31 19.42 -14.40
N LYS A 233 -5.08 19.74 -14.80
CA LYS A 233 -4.54 21.11 -14.69
C LYS A 233 -5.29 22.16 -15.53
N ASP A 234 -6.00 21.72 -16.57
CA ASP A 234 -6.70 22.57 -17.54
C ASP A 234 -8.20 22.70 -17.23
N ILE A 235 -8.69 22.01 -16.21
CA ILE A 235 -10.06 22.16 -15.71
C ILE A 235 -10.29 23.57 -15.19
N ARG A 236 -11.49 24.10 -15.46
CA ARG A 236 -11.93 25.43 -15.07
C ARG A 236 -13.35 25.38 -14.49
N ARG A 237 -13.72 26.44 -13.77
CA ARG A 237 -15.09 26.65 -13.31
C ARG A 237 -16.06 26.58 -14.50
N GLY A 238 -17.18 25.87 -14.31
CA GLY A 238 -18.20 25.65 -15.33
C GLY A 238 -18.01 24.38 -16.17
N ASP A 239 -16.83 23.74 -16.13
CA ASP A 239 -16.65 22.44 -16.76
C ASP A 239 -17.61 21.42 -16.15
N ARG A 240 -18.31 20.66 -17.00
CA ARG A 240 -19.24 19.60 -16.58
C ARG A 240 -18.56 18.25 -16.74
N LEU A 241 -18.45 17.49 -15.65
CA LEU A 241 -17.71 16.23 -15.62
C LEU A 241 -18.61 15.03 -15.94
N TYR A 242 -18.09 14.08 -16.73
CA TYR A 242 -18.74 12.78 -16.96
C TYR A 242 -18.63 11.88 -15.70
N PRO A 243 -19.57 10.95 -15.44
CA PRO A 243 -20.82 10.69 -16.18
C PRO A 243 -22.00 11.54 -15.74
N HIS A 244 -22.00 12.06 -14.52
CA HIS A 244 -23.19 12.62 -13.89
C HIS A 244 -23.41 14.13 -14.16
N GLY A 245 -22.53 14.77 -14.93
CA GLY A 245 -22.67 16.17 -15.32
C GLY A 245 -22.38 17.17 -14.19
N GLY A 246 -21.71 16.73 -13.12
CA GLY A 246 -21.31 17.58 -12.00
C GLY A 246 -20.50 18.78 -12.49
N THR A 247 -20.88 19.98 -12.03
CA THR A 247 -20.27 21.22 -12.51
C THR A 247 -19.14 21.64 -11.57
N VAL A 248 -17.97 21.90 -12.13
CA VAL A 248 -16.81 22.40 -11.38
C VAL A 248 -17.11 23.82 -10.90
N ASN A 249 -17.23 24.00 -9.59
CA ASN A 249 -17.44 25.32 -9.00
C ASN A 249 -16.13 26.08 -8.77
N TYR A 250 -15.09 25.37 -8.31
CA TYR A 250 -13.78 25.95 -7.99
C TYR A 250 -12.67 24.99 -8.40
N VAL A 251 -11.53 25.57 -8.78
CA VAL A 251 -10.29 24.81 -9.04
C VAL A 251 -9.21 25.38 -8.16
N LEU A 252 -8.72 24.53 -7.26
CA LEU A 252 -7.58 24.83 -6.43
C LEU A 252 -6.29 24.44 -7.15
N LYS A 253 -5.32 25.35 -7.23
CA LYS A 253 -4.00 25.08 -7.82
C LYS A 253 -2.89 25.51 -6.88
N THR A 254 -1.93 24.62 -6.65
CA THR A 254 -0.63 24.98 -6.08
C THR A 254 0.28 25.38 -7.24
N ILE A 255 0.75 26.63 -7.24
CA ILE A 255 1.62 27.15 -8.32
C ILE A 255 3.08 26.85 -7.96
N CYS A 256 3.71 25.92 -8.69
CA CYS A 256 5.14 25.63 -8.57
C CYS A 256 5.92 26.51 -9.55
N ASN A 257 6.42 27.66 -9.07
CA ASN A 257 7.24 28.56 -9.87
C ASN A 257 8.51 27.85 -10.36
N ASN A 258 8.88 28.03 -11.64
CA ASN A 258 10.07 27.42 -12.25
C ASN A 258 10.15 25.89 -12.16
N ARG A 259 9.02 25.18 -12.01
CA ARG A 259 8.96 23.73 -11.74
C ARG A 259 9.70 23.33 -10.45
N GLN A 260 9.89 24.27 -9.54
CA GLN A 260 10.46 24.06 -8.23
C GLN A 260 9.36 24.22 -7.17
N ALA A 261 9.48 23.44 -6.10
CA ALA A 261 8.66 23.58 -4.91
C ALA A 261 9.61 23.67 -3.71
N GLN A 262 9.32 24.57 -2.77
CA GLN A 262 10.02 24.58 -1.49
C GLN A 262 9.62 23.32 -0.73
N MET A 263 10.59 22.46 -0.45
CA MET A 263 10.40 21.30 0.41
C MET A 263 10.64 21.73 1.85
N VAL A 264 9.81 21.24 2.78
CA VAL A 264 10.05 21.41 4.21
C VAL A 264 11.02 20.33 4.64
N LEU A 265 12.12 20.71 5.30
CA LEU A 265 12.98 19.76 5.99
C LEU A 265 12.30 19.39 7.31
N VAL A 266 11.96 18.12 7.49
CA VAL A 266 11.43 17.59 8.75
C VAL A 266 12.61 16.95 9.49
N CYS A 267 12.98 17.52 10.63
CA CYS A 267 14.05 17.01 11.48
C CYS A 267 13.42 16.18 12.61
N ILE A 268 13.39 14.88 12.42
CA ILE A 268 12.85 13.93 13.40
C ILE A 268 13.97 13.59 14.39
N PHE A 269 13.78 13.95 15.67
CA PHE A 269 14.75 13.75 16.76
C PHE A 269 14.45 12.48 17.57
#